data_AF-A0A950AGY5-F1
#
_entry.id   AF-A0A950AGY5-F1
#
_cell.length_a   1.000
_cell.length_b   1.000
_cell.length_c   1.000
_cell.angle_alpha   90.00
_cell.angle_beta   90.00
_cell.angle_gamma   90.00
#
_symmetry.space_group_name_H-M   'P 1'
#
loop_
_entity.id
_entity.type
_entity.pdbx_description
1 polymer ?
#
loop_
_entity_poly.entity_id
_entity_poly.type
_entity_poly.pdbx_seq_one_letter_code
_entity_poly.pdbx_strand_id
1 'polypeptide(L)'
;MMKRLLTTALVGLAGAALSVSTANAQSKINVSAGDLVLGFFATSGTGAGQDLEVDLGNAEKYITATPGQVINLSGSTGLALADITATYGAGWASNSTLEWGVIAGNTVTAIAGATIDSIWASDPETTPGTVSTPWVASTRSFQANGSSEALTAEIGLNGATSTANSSEAAVINGAIGDSYQATDNASAGASFDYFNGNFAVDNPVTNVTSSKNSLSQLDALYTSTAVNHNAVVLGTFDLNTTTGTFTFTAVPEPSSIGLTGVGFLSLIGFVALRRRRSVIA
;
A
#
# COMPACT_ATOMS: atom_id res chain seq x y z
N MET A 1 -37.93 11.74 49.95
CA MET A 1 -37.49 10.60 49.10
C MET A 1 -37.00 10.98 47.69
N MET A 2 -36.93 12.28 47.35
CA MET A 2 -36.67 12.77 45.97
C MET A 2 -35.20 13.15 45.70
N LYS A 3 -34.34 13.19 46.73
CA LYS A 3 -32.94 13.65 46.64
C LYS A 3 -31.94 12.61 46.12
N ARG A 4 -32.32 11.33 46.03
CA ARG A 4 -31.43 10.23 45.57
C ARG A 4 -31.50 9.95 44.07
N LEU A 5 -32.52 10.46 43.35
CA LEU A 5 -32.60 10.31 41.89
C LEU A 5 -31.77 11.36 41.14
N LEU A 6 -31.60 12.56 41.70
CA LEU A 6 -30.85 13.64 41.03
C LEU A 6 -29.35 13.36 40.94
N THR A 7 -28.76 12.69 41.94
CA THR A 7 -27.32 12.45 42.00
C THR A 7 -26.84 11.38 41.00
N THR A 8 -27.69 10.40 40.69
CA THR A 8 -27.36 9.33 39.73
C THR A 8 -27.48 9.78 38.28
N ALA A 9 -28.40 10.71 37.98
CA ALA A 9 -28.55 11.30 36.64
C ALA A 9 -27.38 12.23 36.27
N LEU A 10 -26.77 12.90 37.25
CA LEU A 10 -25.67 13.85 37.00
C LEU A 10 -24.32 13.16 36.74
N VAL A 11 -24.11 11.95 37.24
CA VAL A 11 -22.90 11.14 36.95
C VAL A 11 -23.01 10.42 35.59
N GLY A 12 -24.24 10.12 35.13
CA GLY A 12 -24.47 9.52 33.80
C GLY A 12 -24.22 10.48 32.62
N LEU A 13 -24.37 11.79 32.83
CA LEU A 13 -24.21 12.79 31.76
C LEU A 13 -22.76 13.28 31.59
N ALA A 14 -21.87 13.00 32.54
CA ALA A 14 -20.44 13.34 32.45
C ALA A 14 -19.61 12.28 31.69
N GLY A 15 -20.18 11.10 31.42
CA GLY A 15 -19.49 9.99 30.74
C GLY A 15 -19.55 10.02 29.21
N ALA A 16 -20.39 10.86 28.61
CA ALA A 16 -20.64 10.89 27.16
C ALA A 16 -19.87 11.99 26.39
N ALA A 17 -19.04 12.77 27.06
CA ALA A 17 -18.45 13.99 26.48
C ALA A 17 -16.93 13.92 26.19
N LEU A 18 -16.30 12.74 26.29
CA LEU A 18 -14.85 12.61 26.10
C LEU A 18 -14.43 11.53 25.09
N SER A 19 -15.27 11.21 24.12
CA SER A 19 -14.76 10.79 22.80
C SER A 19 -14.32 12.04 22.05
N VAL A 20 -13.25 12.68 22.53
CA VAL A 20 -12.53 13.69 21.78
C VAL A 20 -11.93 12.94 20.59
N SER A 21 -12.58 13.00 19.43
CA SER A 21 -11.96 12.56 18.19
C SER A 21 -10.68 13.38 18.07
N THR A 22 -9.53 12.70 18.07
CA THR A 22 -8.23 13.30 17.82
C THR A 22 -8.20 13.74 16.35
N ALA A 23 -8.90 14.83 16.04
CA ALA A 23 -8.79 15.48 14.75
C ALA A 23 -7.37 16.01 14.64
N ASN A 24 -6.64 15.56 13.64
CA ASN A 24 -5.36 16.16 13.30
C ASN A 24 -5.63 17.57 12.78
N ALA A 25 -4.80 18.52 13.21
CA ALA A 25 -4.81 19.84 12.62
C ALA A 25 -4.41 19.67 11.15
N GLN A 26 -5.34 19.99 10.23
CA GLN A 26 -5.07 19.87 8.81
C GLN A 26 -3.86 20.75 8.46
N SER A 27 -2.91 20.16 7.76
CA SER A 27 -1.67 20.82 7.38
C SER A 27 -1.42 20.64 5.89
N LYS A 28 -0.34 21.24 5.40
CA LYS A 28 0.10 21.04 4.03
C LYS A 28 0.99 19.81 3.99
N ILE A 29 0.62 18.84 3.16
CA ILE A 29 1.44 17.64 2.92
C ILE A 29 2.70 18.09 2.19
N ASN A 30 3.85 17.57 2.59
CA ASN A 30 5.14 17.90 1.98
C ASN A 30 5.76 16.64 1.38
N VAL A 31 5.45 16.42 0.11
CA VAL A 31 5.94 15.29 -0.67
C VAL A 31 7.26 15.67 -1.34
N SER A 32 8.22 14.76 -1.33
CA SER A 32 9.51 14.88 -2.01
C SER A 32 9.61 13.89 -3.15
N ALA A 33 10.48 14.20 -4.13
CA ALA A 33 10.74 13.29 -5.25
C ALA A 33 11.18 11.91 -4.72
N GLY A 34 10.49 10.86 -5.15
CA GLY A 34 10.76 9.49 -4.73
C GLY A 34 10.03 9.03 -3.47
N ASP A 35 9.11 9.83 -2.96
CA ASP A 35 8.16 9.39 -1.94
C ASP A 35 7.05 8.54 -2.59
N LEU A 36 6.65 7.46 -1.91
CA LEU A 36 5.61 6.57 -2.42
C LEU A 36 4.24 7.19 -2.19
N VAL A 37 3.48 7.37 -3.26
CA VAL A 37 2.08 7.78 -3.22
C VAL A 37 1.20 6.55 -3.31
N LEU A 38 0.37 6.34 -2.29
CA LEU A 38 -0.76 5.41 -2.33
C LEU A 38 -1.99 6.17 -2.81
N GLY A 39 -2.56 5.72 -3.92
CA GLY A 39 -3.84 6.24 -4.42
C GLY A 39 -4.97 5.24 -4.22
N PHE A 40 -6.13 5.76 -3.84
CA PHE A 40 -7.41 5.08 -4.02
C PHE A 40 -8.26 5.90 -4.96
N PHE A 41 -9.05 5.25 -5.81
CA PHE A 41 -10.11 5.91 -6.57
C PHE A 41 -11.26 4.95 -6.85
N ALA A 42 -12.47 5.50 -7.06
CA ALA A 42 -13.64 4.72 -7.42
C ALA A 42 -14.12 5.05 -8.83
N THR A 43 -14.27 4.05 -9.69
CA THR A 43 -14.76 4.24 -11.06
C THR A 43 -16.27 4.56 -11.12
N SER A 44 -17.00 4.27 -10.04
CA SER A 44 -18.40 4.69 -9.86
C SER A 44 -18.82 4.61 -8.38
N GLY A 45 -19.98 5.19 -8.04
CA GLY A 45 -20.55 5.12 -6.69
C GLY A 45 -20.08 6.26 -5.77
N THR A 46 -20.11 6.02 -4.46
CA THR A 46 -19.67 6.99 -3.44
C THR A 46 -18.16 7.23 -3.59
N GLY A 47 -17.75 8.50 -3.62
CA GLY A 47 -16.35 8.87 -3.81
C GLY A 47 -15.88 8.81 -5.27
N ALA A 48 -16.76 8.54 -6.24
CA ALA A 48 -16.39 8.61 -7.65
C ALA A 48 -15.95 10.02 -8.05
N GLY A 49 -14.82 10.10 -8.77
CA GLY A 49 -14.16 11.37 -9.12
C GLY A 49 -13.37 12.00 -7.97
N GLN A 50 -13.11 11.26 -6.90
CA GLN A 50 -12.22 11.64 -5.81
C GLN A 50 -11.13 10.59 -5.62
N ASP A 51 -9.90 11.09 -5.47
CA ASP A 51 -8.72 10.30 -5.17
C ASP A 51 -8.39 10.51 -3.69
N LEU A 52 -8.29 9.43 -2.92
CA LEU A 52 -7.67 9.49 -1.60
C LEU A 52 -6.21 9.12 -1.78
N GLU A 53 -5.36 10.13 -1.69
CA GLU A 53 -3.93 9.99 -1.91
C GLU A 53 -3.18 10.11 -0.58
N VAL A 54 -2.16 9.28 -0.39
CA VAL A 54 -1.39 9.20 0.86
C VAL A 54 0.09 9.14 0.56
N ASP A 55 0.86 10.02 1.19
CA ASP A 55 2.31 9.95 1.22
C ASP A 55 2.75 8.85 2.21
N LEU A 56 3.44 7.83 1.71
CA LEU A 56 3.97 6.71 2.50
C LEU A 56 5.44 6.91 2.90
N GLY A 57 6.04 8.00 2.42
CA GLY A 57 7.43 8.40 2.57
C GLY A 57 8.36 7.78 1.54
N ASN A 58 9.63 8.13 1.66
CA ASN A 58 10.66 7.86 0.65
C ASN A 58 10.88 6.38 0.31
N ALA A 59 11.08 6.08 -0.97
CA ALA A 59 11.39 4.75 -1.50
C ALA A 59 12.61 4.10 -0.84
N GLU A 60 13.61 4.88 -0.39
CA GLU A 60 14.78 4.37 0.32
C GLU A 60 14.40 3.51 1.53
N LYS A 61 13.32 3.88 2.24
CA LYS A 61 12.80 3.15 3.41
C LYS A 61 12.40 1.71 3.07
N TYR A 62 11.93 1.47 1.84
CA TYR A 62 11.45 0.18 1.37
C TYR A 62 12.59 -0.64 0.76
N ILE A 63 13.51 0.01 0.06
CA ILE A 63 14.71 -0.61 -0.53
C ILE A 63 15.63 -1.15 0.58
N THR A 64 15.75 -0.40 1.67
CA THR A 64 16.66 -0.72 2.79
C THR A 64 15.98 -1.48 3.92
N ALA A 65 14.69 -1.81 3.77
CA ALA A 65 13.95 -2.55 4.78
C ALA A 65 14.61 -3.91 5.03
N THR A 66 14.80 -4.26 6.30
CA THR A 66 15.40 -5.55 6.64
C THR A 66 14.46 -6.68 6.19
N PRO A 67 14.97 -7.82 5.72
CA PRO A 67 14.12 -8.90 5.22
C PRO A 67 13.06 -9.36 6.24
N GLY A 68 11.80 -9.40 5.81
CA GLY A 68 10.66 -9.72 6.69
C GLY A 68 10.22 -8.60 7.64
N GLN A 69 10.84 -7.41 7.55
CA GLN A 69 10.39 -6.24 8.33
C GLN A 69 8.97 -5.86 7.96
N VAL A 70 8.14 -5.67 8.97
CA VAL A 70 6.79 -5.11 8.82
C VAL A 70 6.85 -3.62 9.14
N ILE A 71 6.47 -2.80 8.17
CA ILE A 71 6.33 -1.35 8.29
C ILE A 71 4.83 -1.06 8.41
N ASN A 72 4.42 -0.49 9.54
CA ASN A 72 3.05 -0.02 9.72
C ASN A 72 2.86 1.32 9.00
N LEU A 73 1.88 1.38 8.10
CA LEU A 73 1.52 2.54 7.30
C LEU A 73 0.10 3.03 7.62
N SER A 74 -0.46 2.58 8.75
CA SER A 74 -1.79 2.96 9.22
C SER A 74 -1.76 4.11 10.21
N GLY A 75 -2.85 4.88 10.26
CA GLY A 75 -3.12 5.84 11.32
C GLY A 75 -2.90 7.30 10.90
N SER A 76 -2.58 8.16 11.85
CA SER A 76 -2.54 9.61 11.65
C SER A 76 -1.38 10.12 10.80
N THR A 77 -0.39 9.28 10.51
CA THR A 77 0.80 9.59 9.70
C THR A 77 0.88 8.66 8.48
N GLY A 78 -0.26 8.23 7.96
CA GLY A 78 -0.39 7.25 6.89
C GLY A 78 -1.85 7.06 6.49
N LEU A 79 -2.26 5.85 6.14
CA LEU A 79 -3.66 5.57 5.78
C LEU A 79 -4.53 5.41 7.03
N ALA A 80 -5.51 6.32 7.21
CA ALA A 80 -6.52 6.16 8.24
C ALA A 80 -7.80 5.52 7.65
N LEU A 81 -8.33 4.47 8.30
CA LEU A 81 -9.63 3.88 7.92
C LEU A 81 -10.76 4.91 7.86
N ALA A 82 -10.69 5.92 8.73
CA ALA A 82 -11.66 7.01 8.76
C ALA A 82 -11.65 7.85 7.47
N ASP A 83 -10.50 7.99 6.81
CA ASP A 83 -10.40 8.69 5.52
C ASP A 83 -11.03 7.86 4.41
N ILE A 84 -10.73 6.57 4.31
CA ILE A 84 -11.36 5.67 3.34
C ILE A 84 -12.89 5.66 3.52
N THR A 85 -13.35 5.55 4.77
CA THR A 85 -14.77 5.52 5.11
C THR A 85 -15.46 6.85 4.82
N ALA A 86 -14.77 7.97 5.05
CA ALA A 86 -15.31 9.31 4.75
C ALA A 86 -15.41 9.56 3.23
N THR A 87 -14.44 9.09 2.46
CA THR A 87 -14.39 9.30 1.00
C THR A 87 -15.31 8.33 0.25
N TYR A 88 -15.24 7.03 0.55
CA TYR A 88 -15.92 5.96 -0.21
C TYR A 88 -17.11 5.33 0.53
N GLY A 89 -17.39 5.76 1.76
CA GLY A 89 -18.51 5.29 2.57
C GLY A 89 -18.23 4.00 3.34
N ALA A 90 -19.12 3.66 4.29
CA ALA A 90 -18.96 2.49 5.16
C ALA A 90 -18.96 1.13 4.43
N GLY A 91 -19.42 1.09 3.17
CA GLY A 91 -19.42 -0.10 2.32
C GLY A 91 -18.17 -0.26 1.45
N TRP A 92 -17.15 0.60 1.61
CA TRP A 92 -15.96 0.63 0.76
C TRP A 92 -15.30 -0.75 0.61
N ALA A 93 -15.25 -1.54 1.70
CA ALA A 93 -14.64 -2.87 1.75
C ALA A 93 -15.35 -3.94 0.87
N SER A 94 -16.50 -3.59 0.31
CA SER A 94 -17.26 -4.44 -0.62
C SER A 94 -17.48 -3.77 -1.97
N ASN A 95 -16.88 -2.59 -2.18
CA ASN A 95 -17.04 -1.83 -3.40
C ASN A 95 -16.10 -2.38 -4.48
N SER A 96 -16.66 -3.08 -5.46
CA SER A 96 -15.90 -3.63 -6.60
C SER A 96 -15.41 -2.57 -7.58
N THR A 97 -15.78 -1.30 -7.41
CA THR A 97 -15.32 -0.18 -8.25
C THR A 97 -14.20 0.60 -7.61
N LEU A 98 -13.87 0.30 -6.34
CA LEU A 98 -12.78 0.93 -5.61
C LEU A 98 -11.48 0.20 -5.95
N GLU A 99 -10.53 0.96 -6.44
CA GLU A 99 -9.22 0.52 -6.87
C GLU A 99 -8.15 1.25 -6.05
N TRP A 100 -6.98 0.63 -5.90
CA TRP A 100 -5.84 1.23 -5.23
C TRP A 100 -4.52 0.66 -5.73
N GLY A 101 -3.48 1.46 -5.59
CA GLY A 101 -2.12 1.11 -5.94
C GLY A 101 -1.12 2.08 -5.35
N VAL A 102 0.16 1.75 -5.48
CA VAL A 102 1.27 2.55 -4.96
C VAL A 102 2.28 2.80 -6.06
N ILE A 103 2.69 4.06 -6.20
CA ILE A 103 3.65 4.49 -7.23
C ILE A 103 4.68 5.48 -6.64
N ALA A 104 5.91 5.45 -7.17
CA ALA A 104 6.91 6.50 -6.99
C ALA A 104 7.85 6.58 -8.20
N GLY A 105 8.46 7.74 -8.42
CA GLY A 105 9.47 7.97 -9.46
C GLY A 105 10.59 8.90 -9.00
N ASN A 106 11.74 8.85 -9.68
CA ASN A 106 12.89 9.66 -9.31
C ASN A 106 13.70 10.20 -10.51
N THR A 107 13.05 10.94 -11.39
CA THR A 107 13.67 11.51 -12.60
C THR A 107 14.76 12.55 -12.31
N VAL A 108 14.66 13.27 -11.18
CA VAL A 108 15.53 14.42 -10.87
C VAL A 108 16.49 14.18 -9.71
N THR A 109 16.22 13.20 -8.85
CA THR A 109 16.98 12.95 -7.62
C THR A 109 17.34 11.49 -7.52
N ALA A 110 18.63 11.18 -7.38
CA ALA A 110 19.04 9.81 -7.07
C ALA A 110 18.61 9.46 -5.65
N ILE A 111 17.99 8.29 -5.49
CA ILE A 111 17.64 7.72 -4.18
C ILE A 111 18.74 6.73 -3.80
N ALA A 112 19.11 6.63 -2.53
CA ALA A 112 20.10 5.66 -2.12
C ALA A 112 19.65 4.22 -2.48
N GLY A 113 20.52 3.49 -3.16
CA GLY A 113 20.20 2.14 -3.66
C GLY A 113 19.48 2.11 -5.02
N ALA A 114 19.21 3.27 -5.64
CA ALA A 114 18.58 3.37 -6.95
C ALA A 114 19.25 4.40 -7.86
N THR A 115 19.09 4.21 -9.16
CA THR A 115 19.54 5.17 -10.18
C THR A 115 18.42 6.18 -10.48
N ILE A 116 18.74 7.28 -11.16
CA ILE A 116 17.69 8.18 -11.70
C ILE A 116 16.82 7.44 -12.72
N ASP A 117 15.59 7.92 -12.89
CA ASP A 117 14.53 7.33 -13.72
C ASP A 117 14.14 5.89 -13.29
N SER A 118 14.28 5.57 -12.01
CA SER A 118 13.73 4.35 -11.43
C SER A 118 12.26 4.53 -11.12
N ILE A 119 11.50 3.43 -11.18
CA ILE A 119 10.08 3.38 -10.83
C ILE A 119 9.92 2.38 -9.69
N TRP A 120 9.07 2.74 -8.72
CA TRP A 120 8.51 1.79 -7.78
C TRP A 120 7.02 1.73 -8.00
N ALA A 121 6.50 0.54 -8.28
CA ALA A 121 5.09 0.37 -8.56
C ALA A 121 4.57 -0.88 -7.88
N SER A 122 3.31 -0.83 -7.47
CA SER A 122 2.62 -1.96 -6.92
C SER A 122 2.06 -2.87 -8.02
N ASP A 123 2.09 -4.18 -7.82
CA ASP A 123 1.45 -5.20 -8.65
C ASP A 123 0.37 -5.92 -7.82
N PRO A 124 -0.91 -5.63 -8.05
CA PRO A 124 -2.02 -6.16 -7.27
C PRO A 124 -2.18 -7.67 -7.52
N GLU A 125 -2.48 -8.43 -6.46
CA GLU A 125 -2.69 -9.86 -6.59
C GLU A 125 -3.82 -10.18 -7.58
N THR A 126 -3.58 -11.05 -8.56
CA THR A 126 -4.66 -11.49 -9.47
C THR A 126 -5.50 -12.61 -8.87
N THR A 127 -4.99 -13.28 -7.83
CA THR A 127 -5.67 -14.34 -7.09
C THR A 127 -5.49 -14.10 -5.59
N PRO A 128 -6.58 -13.95 -4.80
CA PRO A 128 -6.49 -13.61 -3.39
C PRO A 128 -5.60 -14.55 -2.55
N GLY A 129 -4.64 -13.98 -1.84
CA GLY A 129 -3.62 -14.66 -1.04
C GLY A 129 -2.38 -15.09 -1.83
N THR A 130 -2.20 -14.64 -3.07
CA THR A 130 -1.10 -15.08 -3.94
C THR A 130 -0.35 -13.88 -4.49
N VAL A 131 0.95 -13.80 -4.22
CA VAL A 131 1.81 -12.73 -4.75
C VAL A 131 1.84 -12.81 -6.28
N SER A 132 1.79 -11.65 -6.93
CA SER A 132 1.87 -11.52 -8.38
C SER A 132 3.24 -11.92 -8.94
N THR A 133 3.30 -12.03 -10.26
CA THR A 133 4.57 -12.21 -10.97
C THR A 133 5.23 -10.86 -11.14
N PRO A 134 6.51 -10.68 -10.78
CA PRO A 134 7.12 -9.36 -10.82
C PRO A 134 7.03 -8.70 -12.19
N TRP A 135 6.91 -7.38 -12.20
CA TRP A 135 6.86 -6.59 -13.42
C TRP A 135 8.04 -6.88 -14.33
N VAL A 136 7.82 -6.81 -15.63
CA VAL A 136 8.89 -6.99 -16.62
C VAL A 136 9.32 -5.62 -17.15
N ALA A 137 10.63 -5.36 -17.07
CA ALA A 137 11.20 -4.11 -17.53
C ALA A 137 10.99 -3.89 -19.04
N SER A 138 10.43 -2.72 -19.38
CA SER A 138 10.31 -2.22 -20.75
C SER A 138 11.59 -1.49 -21.19
N THR A 139 11.55 -0.82 -22.35
CA THR A 139 12.64 0.04 -22.79
C THR A 139 12.79 1.25 -21.87
N ARG A 140 14.01 1.82 -21.82
CA ARG A 140 14.33 2.98 -20.98
C ARG A 140 13.41 4.19 -21.24
N SER A 141 12.96 4.41 -22.47
CA SER A 141 12.08 5.52 -22.81
C SER A 141 10.70 5.40 -22.13
N PHE A 142 10.17 4.17 -22.01
CA PHE A 142 8.92 3.93 -21.29
C PHE A 142 9.12 4.09 -19.78
N GLN A 143 10.25 3.61 -19.24
CA GLN A 143 10.56 3.78 -17.81
C GLN A 143 10.73 5.25 -17.41
N ALA A 144 11.44 6.05 -18.20
CA ALA A 144 11.59 7.47 -17.91
C ALA A 144 10.24 8.21 -17.95
N ASN A 145 9.34 7.80 -18.85
CA ASN A 145 7.98 8.34 -18.89
C ASN A 145 7.21 7.96 -17.61
N GLY A 146 7.23 6.68 -17.23
CA GLY A 146 6.54 6.23 -16.01
C GLY A 146 7.09 6.86 -14.74
N SER A 147 8.41 7.02 -14.64
CA SER A 147 9.02 7.75 -13.53
C SER A 147 8.63 9.23 -13.52
N SER A 148 8.37 9.85 -14.68
CA SER A 148 7.91 11.25 -14.76
C SER A 148 6.46 11.38 -14.29
N GLU A 149 5.62 10.41 -14.63
CA GLU A 149 4.19 10.43 -14.32
C GLU A 149 3.93 10.06 -12.86
N ALA A 150 4.74 9.15 -12.29
CA ALA A 150 4.79 8.95 -10.85
C ALA A 150 5.15 10.24 -10.09
N LEU A 151 6.14 10.99 -10.60
CA LEU A 151 6.48 12.30 -10.05
C LEU A 151 5.35 13.32 -10.23
N THR A 152 4.55 13.22 -11.30
CA THR A 152 3.35 14.05 -11.47
C THR A 152 2.35 13.80 -10.34
N ALA A 153 2.09 12.54 -9.96
CA ALA A 153 1.23 12.23 -8.82
C ALA A 153 1.79 12.77 -7.49
N GLU A 154 3.10 12.62 -7.27
CA GLU A 154 3.80 13.22 -6.11
C GLU A 154 3.61 14.75 -6.07
N ILE A 155 3.64 15.42 -7.22
CA ILE A 155 3.41 16.87 -7.34
C ILE A 155 1.96 17.24 -7.00
N GLY A 156 0.97 16.46 -7.44
CA GLY A 156 -0.44 16.72 -7.14
C GLY A 156 -0.76 16.65 -5.64
N LEU A 157 -0.16 15.69 -4.94
CA LEU A 157 -0.28 15.56 -3.48
C LEU A 157 0.50 16.65 -2.72
N ASN A 158 1.60 17.14 -3.27
CA ASN A 158 2.43 18.14 -2.62
C ASN A 158 1.71 19.47 -2.40
N GLY A 159 1.61 19.92 -1.15
CA GLY A 159 0.87 21.13 -0.80
C GLY A 159 -0.66 20.94 -0.78
N ALA A 160 -1.16 19.72 -0.98
CA ALA A 160 -2.55 19.40 -0.68
C ALA A 160 -2.84 19.59 0.82
N THR A 161 -4.09 19.90 1.14
CA THR A 161 -4.51 20.03 2.54
C THR A 161 -4.82 18.64 3.07
N SER A 162 -4.14 18.23 4.13
CA SER A 162 -4.32 16.92 4.73
C SER A 162 -5.75 16.71 5.24
N THR A 163 -6.18 15.46 5.39
CA THR A 163 -7.47 15.13 6.00
C THR A 163 -7.46 15.47 7.50
N ALA A 164 -8.64 15.41 8.13
CA ALA A 164 -8.75 15.53 9.58
C ALA A 164 -8.25 14.27 10.32
N ASN A 165 -8.09 13.13 9.64
CA ASN A 165 -7.72 11.87 10.28
C ASN A 165 -6.28 11.44 10.00
N SER A 166 -5.65 12.00 8.98
CA SER A 166 -4.25 11.77 8.63
C SER A 166 -3.55 13.05 8.19
N SER A 167 -2.31 13.20 8.65
CA SER A 167 -1.42 14.29 8.25
C SER A 167 -0.79 14.09 6.88
N GLU A 168 -0.79 12.85 6.37
CA GLU A 168 -0.14 12.47 5.10
C GLU A 168 -1.14 12.10 4.00
N ALA A 169 -2.45 12.16 4.28
CA ALA A 169 -3.48 11.85 3.31
C ALA A 169 -4.24 13.11 2.87
N ALA A 170 -4.64 13.20 1.62
CA ALA A 170 -5.55 14.23 1.10
C ALA A 170 -6.61 13.61 0.18
N VAL A 171 -7.73 14.32 0.06
CA VAL A 171 -8.75 14.01 -0.96
C VAL A 171 -8.56 14.99 -2.11
N ILE A 172 -8.20 14.46 -3.28
CA ILE A 172 -7.92 15.20 -4.50
C ILE A 172 -9.04 14.94 -5.51
N ASN A 173 -9.40 15.94 -6.30
CA ASN A 173 -10.36 15.75 -7.38
C ASN A 173 -9.68 14.96 -8.50
N GLY A 174 -10.19 13.77 -8.82
CA GLY A 174 -9.63 12.85 -9.81
C GLY A 174 -9.59 13.38 -11.26
N ALA A 175 -10.22 14.54 -11.52
CA ALA A 175 -10.17 15.24 -12.80
C ALA A 175 -9.00 16.25 -12.91
N ILE A 176 -8.25 16.49 -11.84
CA ILE A 176 -7.05 17.33 -11.89
C ILE A 176 -5.93 16.50 -12.51
N GLY A 177 -5.21 17.06 -13.49
CA GLY A 177 -4.24 16.32 -14.30
C GLY A 177 -3.05 15.72 -13.53
N ASP A 178 -2.82 16.13 -12.30
CA ASP A 178 -1.77 15.62 -11.41
C ASP A 178 -2.29 14.74 -10.27
N SER A 179 -3.59 14.38 -10.27
CA SER A 179 -4.12 13.40 -9.33
C SER A 179 -3.69 11.98 -9.69
N TYR A 180 -3.74 11.08 -8.72
CA TYR A 180 -3.42 9.67 -8.93
C TYR A 180 -4.23 9.07 -10.08
N GLN A 181 -5.56 9.21 -10.08
CA GLN A 181 -6.42 8.68 -11.14
C GLN A 181 -6.09 9.28 -12.51
N ALA A 182 -5.79 10.57 -12.58
CA ALA A 182 -5.46 11.22 -13.84
C ALA A 182 -4.13 10.72 -14.42
N THR A 183 -3.12 10.53 -13.56
CA THR A 183 -1.82 9.96 -13.95
C THR A 183 -1.92 8.49 -14.34
N ASP A 184 -2.71 7.70 -13.60
CA ASP A 184 -3.00 6.31 -13.91
C ASP A 184 -3.65 6.18 -15.31
N ASN A 185 -4.62 7.05 -15.61
CA ASN A 185 -5.36 7.07 -16.87
C ASN A 185 -4.70 7.91 -17.99
N ALA A 186 -3.47 8.39 -17.80
CA ALA A 186 -2.78 9.23 -18.79
C ALA A 186 -2.62 8.51 -20.15
N SER A 187 -2.56 7.17 -20.12
CA SER A 187 -2.57 6.31 -21.31
C SER A 187 -3.84 5.46 -21.32
N ALA A 188 -4.75 5.73 -22.27
CA ALA A 188 -6.03 5.03 -22.35
C ALA A 188 -5.84 3.51 -22.52
N GLY A 189 -6.36 2.73 -21.57
CA GLY A 189 -6.38 1.27 -21.61
C GLY A 189 -5.23 0.57 -20.88
N ALA A 190 -4.38 1.32 -20.16
CA ALA A 190 -3.34 0.75 -19.34
C ALA A 190 -3.09 1.63 -18.11
N SER A 191 -3.21 1.03 -16.93
CA SER A 191 -2.99 1.68 -15.65
C SER A 191 -1.48 1.74 -15.41
N PHE A 192 -0.93 2.95 -15.45
CA PHE A 192 0.50 3.23 -15.52
C PHE A 192 1.24 2.36 -16.58
N ASP A 193 0.88 2.52 -17.86
CA ASP A 193 1.32 1.81 -19.10
C ASP A 193 2.85 1.79 -19.41
N TYR A 194 3.69 1.74 -18.39
CA TYR A 194 5.15 1.85 -18.48
C TYR A 194 5.84 0.49 -18.32
N PHE A 195 5.09 -0.53 -17.93
CA PHE A 195 5.51 -1.93 -17.82
C PHE A 195 5.26 -2.67 -19.14
N ASN A 196 6.11 -3.63 -19.50
CA ASN A 196 6.01 -4.29 -20.81
C ASN A 196 4.86 -5.31 -20.85
N GLY A 197 3.67 -4.89 -21.29
CA GLY A 197 2.47 -5.72 -21.47
C GLY A 197 1.24 -4.93 -21.01
N ASN A 198 0.03 -5.24 -21.50
CA ASN A 198 -1.21 -4.61 -21.03
C ASN A 198 -1.39 -4.87 -19.53
N PHE A 199 -0.86 -3.99 -18.71
CA PHE A 199 -0.81 -4.15 -17.27
C PHE A 199 -1.44 -2.97 -16.59
N ALA A 200 -1.98 -3.24 -15.41
CA ALA A 200 -2.69 -2.28 -14.61
C ALA A 200 -2.07 -2.36 -13.20
N VAL A 201 -1.40 -1.29 -12.78
CA VAL A 201 -0.94 -1.10 -11.39
C VAL A 201 -2.13 -1.11 -10.43
N ASP A 202 -3.31 -0.76 -10.94
CA ASP A 202 -4.60 -0.85 -10.28
C ASP A 202 -5.43 -1.99 -10.90
N ASN A 203 -5.75 -3.05 -10.14
CA ASN A 203 -6.53 -4.17 -10.68
C ASN A 203 -7.97 -4.17 -10.13
N PRO A 204 -9.00 -4.03 -11.00
CA PRO A 204 -10.40 -4.05 -10.60
C PRO A 204 -10.91 -5.43 -10.14
N VAL A 205 -10.13 -6.50 -10.29
CA VAL A 205 -10.63 -7.88 -10.08
C VAL A 205 -10.55 -8.34 -8.61
N THR A 206 -9.65 -7.78 -7.80
CA THR A 206 -9.33 -8.34 -6.46
C THR A 206 -9.14 -7.31 -5.35
N ASN A 207 -9.01 -6.02 -5.67
CA ASN A 207 -8.48 -5.01 -4.75
C ASN A 207 -9.33 -4.74 -3.49
N VAL A 208 -10.62 -5.11 -3.48
CA VAL A 208 -11.44 -4.99 -2.28
C VAL A 208 -12.53 -6.09 -2.21
N THR A 209 -12.12 -7.37 -2.23
CA THR A 209 -13.11 -8.46 -2.04
C THR A 209 -13.39 -8.70 -0.56
N SER A 210 -14.68 -8.66 -0.21
CA SER A 210 -15.28 -8.57 1.14
C SER A 210 -14.97 -9.69 2.15
N SER A 211 -13.97 -10.54 1.90
CA SER A 211 -13.66 -11.68 2.78
C SER A 211 -12.19 -11.85 3.12
N LYS A 212 -11.27 -11.05 2.56
CA LYS A 212 -9.81 -11.19 2.80
C LYS A 212 -9.06 -9.86 2.68
N ASN A 213 -7.83 -9.86 3.18
CA ASN A 213 -6.83 -8.83 2.91
C ASN A 213 -6.63 -8.70 1.40
N SER A 214 -6.42 -7.47 0.93
CA SER A 214 -5.97 -7.19 -0.44
C SER A 214 -4.46 -7.01 -0.42
N LEU A 215 -3.76 -7.80 -1.24
CA LEU A 215 -2.31 -7.75 -1.34
C LEU A 215 -1.87 -7.07 -2.64
N SER A 216 -0.80 -6.27 -2.54
CA SER A 216 -0.14 -5.70 -3.72
C SER A 216 1.37 -5.71 -3.55
N GLN A 217 2.09 -6.34 -4.48
CA GLN A 217 3.54 -6.51 -4.43
C GLN A 217 4.24 -5.21 -4.82
N LEU A 218 5.24 -4.74 -4.08
CA LEU A 218 6.04 -3.59 -4.50
C LEU A 218 7.26 -4.04 -5.28
N ASP A 219 7.37 -3.56 -6.51
CA ASP A 219 8.46 -3.84 -7.43
C ASP A 219 9.26 -2.58 -7.76
N ALA A 220 10.57 -2.73 -7.84
CA ALA A 220 11.50 -1.68 -8.26
C ALA A 220 12.06 -1.97 -9.65
N LEU A 221 11.86 -1.02 -10.56
CA LEU A 221 12.44 -1.02 -11.90
C LEU A 221 13.54 0.02 -11.96
N TYR A 222 14.78 -0.44 -11.89
CA TYR A 222 15.95 0.41 -12.06
C TYR A 222 16.28 0.59 -13.53
N THR A 223 16.90 1.72 -13.89
CA THR A 223 17.40 1.93 -15.26
C THR A 223 18.51 0.96 -15.67
N SER A 224 19.12 0.26 -14.70
CA SER A 224 20.05 -0.84 -14.95
C SER A 224 19.37 -2.18 -15.26
N THR A 225 18.06 -2.31 -15.02
CA THR A 225 17.33 -3.54 -15.31
C THR A 225 17.25 -3.74 -16.82
N ALA A 226 17.77 -4.85 -17.31
CA ALA A 226 17.74 -5.15 -18.73
C ALA A 226 16.30 -5.33 -19.23
N VAL A 227 16.03 -4.89 -20.46
CA VAL A 227 14.73 -5.08 -21.11
C VAL A 227 14.34 -6.56 -21.06
N ASN A 228 13.07 -6.85 -20.79
CA ASN A 228 12.51 -8.20 -20.64
C ASN A 228 13.03 -9.00 -19.43
N HIS A 229 13.63 -8.33 -18.43
CA HIS A 229 13.96 -8.95 -17.15
C HIS A 229 12.97 -8.51 -16.07
N ASN A 230 12.78 -9.37 -15.08
CA ASN A 230 11.93 -9.09 -13.94
C ASN A 230 12.48 -7.92 -13.11
N ALA A 231 11.57 -7.12 -12.59
CA ALA A 231 11.81 -6.11 -11.58
C ALA A 231 12.34 -6.74 -10.29
N VAL A 232 12.92 -5.90 -9.44
CA VAL A 232 13.36 -6.31 -8.11
C VAL A 232 12.17 -6.19 -7.16
N VAL A 233 11.71 -7.33 -6.65
CA VAL A 233 10.65 -7.35 -5.64
C VAL A 233 11.19 -6.81 -4.32
N LEU A 234 10.56 -5.76 -3.77
CA LEU A 234 10.92 -5.17 -2.48
C LEU A 234 10.09 -5.73 -1.34
N GLY A 235 8.80 -6.01 -1.58
CA GLY A 235 7.92 -6.55 -0.54
C GLY A 235 6.46 -6.61 -0.98
N THR A 236 5.56 -6.63 -0.01
CA THR A 236 4.12 -6.70 -0.25
C THR A 236 3.39 -5.75 0.69
N PHE A 237 2.54 -4.91 0.11
CA PHE A 237 1.51 -4.18 0.83
C PHE A 237 0.34 -5.10 1.15
N ASP A 238 -0.19 -4.95 2.35
CA ASP A 238 -1.39 -5.64 2.84
C ASP A 238 -2.38 -4.60 3.35
N LEU A 239 -3.52 -4.49 2.66
CA LEU A 239 -4.69 -3.76 3.10
C LEU A 239 -5.70 -4.73 3.72
N ASN A 240 -5.80 -4.68 5.05
CA ASN A 240 -6.84 -5.41 5.77
C ASN A 240 -8.18 -4.68 5.63
N THR A 241 -9.06 -5.22 4.80
CA THR A 241 -10.38 -4.64 4.50
C THR A 241 -11.35 -4.64 5.69
N THR A 242 -11.06 -5.39 6.75
CA THR A 242 -11.88 -5.43 7.98
C THR A 242 -11.48 -4.37 8.99
N THR A 243 -10.17 -4.18 9.18
CA THR A 243 -9.62 -3.25 10.19
C THR A 243 -9.19 -1.92 9.59
N GLY A 244 -9.07 -1.83 8.26
CA GLY A 244 -8.46 -0.71 7.54
C GLY A 244 -6.97 -0.54 7.83
N THR A 245 -6.30 -1.56 8.35
CA THR A 245 -4.85 -1.49 8.58
C THR A 245 -4.12 -1.71 7.27
N PHE A 246 -3.18 -0.83 6.97
CA PHE A 246 -2.27 -0.89 5.84
C PHE A 246 -0.83 -1.08 6.32
N THR A 247 -0.17 -2.10 5.78
CA THR A 247 1.19 -2.47 6.17
C THR A 247 2.01 -2.89 4.96
N PHE A 248 3.33 -2.77 5.08
CA PHE A 248 4.28 -3.31 4.11
C PHE A 248 5.15 -4.37 4.77
N THR A 249 5.35 -5.51 4.11
CA THR A 249 6.28 -6.56 4.56
C THR A 249 7.39 -6.74 3.52
N ALA A 250 8.63 -6.47 3.92
CA ALA A 250 9.80 -6.63 3.05
C ALA A 250 10.05 -8.10 2.68
N VAL A 251 10.51 -8.37 1.45
CA VAL A 251 10.81 -9.74 0.98
C VAL A 251 11.77 -10.45 1.95
N PRO A 252 11.41 -11.63 2.48
CA PRO A 252 12.33 -12.44 3.28
C PRO A 252 13.53 -12.93 2.46
N GLU A 253 14.71 -13.08 3.09
CA GLU A 253 15.87 -13.63 2.37
C GLU A 253 15.55 -15.04 1.83
N PRO A 254 15.98 -15.37 0.59
CA PRO A 254 15.72 -16.67 -0.04
C PRO A 254 16.13 -17.89 0.81
N SER A 255 17.12 -17.70 1.69
CA SER A 255 17.67 -18.71 2.59
C SER A 255 16.72 -19.15 3.72
N SER A 256 15.76 -18.30 4.11
CA SER A 256 14.90 -18.52 5.29
C SER A 256 13.78 -19.54 5.05
N ILE A 257 13.27 -19.59 3.81
CA ILE A 257 12.19 -20.50 3.39
C ILE A 257 12.75 -21.91 3.17
N GLY A 258 13.99 -22.03 2.68
CA GLY A 258 14.68 -23.31 2.52
C GLY A 258 15.07 -23.95 3.86
N LEU A 259 15.56 -23.16 4.83
CA LEU A 259 16.10 -23.72 6.08
C LEU A 259 15.02 -24.21 7.05
N THR A 260 13.83 -23.59 7.07
CA THR A 260 12.69 -24.05 7.87
C THR A 260 12.15 -25.39 7.36
N GLY A 261 12.09 -25.59 6.05
CA GLY A 261 11.72 -26.87 5.43
C GLY A 261 12.73 -28.00 5.70
N VAL A 262 14.04 -27.71 5.62
CA VAL A 262 15.10 -28.70 5.88
C VAL A 262 15.25 -29.00 7.38
N GLY A 263 15.10 -27.98 8.24
CA GLY A 263 15.14 -28.14 9.69
C GLY A 263 14.05 -29.08 10.21
N PHE A 264 12.81 -28.94 9.72
CA PHE A 264 11.69 -29.78 10.14
C PHE A 264 11.84 -31.24 9.68
N LEU A 265 12.34 -31.47 8.46
CA LEU A 265 12.61 -32.82 7.95
C LEU A 265 13.78 -33.50 8.68
N SER A 266 14.81 -32.74 9.05
CA SER A 266 15.92 -33.29 9.85
C SER A 266 15.45 -33.73 11.25
N LEU A 267 14.56 -32.96 11.89
CA LEU A 267 14.05 -33.28 13.22
C LEU A 267 13.14 -34.53 13.20
N ILE A 268 12.26 -34.66 12.20
CA ILE A 268 11.44 -35.86 11.99
C ILE A 268 12.34 -37.08 11.68
N GLY A 269 13.38 -36.90 10.86
CA GLY A 269 14.38 -37.94 10.60
C GLY A 269 15.09 -38.42 11.87
N PHE A 270 15.54 -37.51 12.74
CA PHE A 270 16.17 -37.85 14.02
C PHE A 270 15.20 -38.51 15.00
N VAL A 271 13.94 -38.08 15.08
CA VAL A 271 12.92 -38.70 15.96
C VAL A 271 12.53 -40.09 15.46
N ALA A 272 12.42 -40.30 14.14
CA ALA A 272 12.15 -41.59 13.53
C ALA A 272 13.33 -42.58 13.71
N LEU A 273 14.56 -42.11 13.57
CA LEU A 273 15.76 -42.93 13.80
C LEU A 273 15.97 -43.26 15.28
N ARG A 274 15.63 -42.33 16.19
CA ARG A 274 15.68 -42.59 17.65
C ARG A 274 14.64 -43.61 18.10
N ARG A 275 13.42 -43.60 17.54
CA ARG A 275 12.39 -44.60 17.85
C ARG A 275 12.77 -46.03 17.41
N ARG A 276 13.50 -46.19 16.31
CA ARG A 276 13.94 -47.53 15.86
C ARG A 276 15.00 -48.17 16.75
N ARG A 277 15.76 -47.39 17.52
CA ARG A 277 16.78 -47.92 18.43
C ARG A 277 16.24 -48.41 19.78
N SER A 278 15.04 -48.00 20.20
CA SER A 278 14.44 -48.45 21.47
C SER A 278 13.57 -49.71 21.36
N VAL A 279 13.42 -50.30 20.16
CA VAL A 279 12.61 -51.52 19.94
C VAL A 279 13.50 -52.78 19.77
N ILE A 280 14.83 -52.63 19.84
CA ILE A 280 15.80 -53.75 19.74
C ILE A 280 16.62 -53.88 21.03
N ALA A 281 15.96 -53.79 22.18
CA ALA A 281 16.53 -54.16 23.47
C ALA A 281 15.51 -54.98 24.26
#